data_AF-A0A534SNA4-F1
#
_entry.id   AF-A0A534SNA4-F1
#
_cell.length_a   1.000
_cell.length_b   1.000
_cell.length_c   1.000
_cell.angle_alpha   90.00
_cell.angle_beta   90.00
_cell.angle_gamma   90.00
#
_symmetry.space_group_name_H-M   'P 1'
#
loop_
_entity.id
_entity.type
_entity.pdbx_description
1 polymer ?
#
loop_
_entity_poly.entity_id
_entity_poly.type
_entity_poly.pdbx_seq_one_letter_code
_entity_poly.pdbx_strand_id
1 'polypeptide(L)'
;MSDFNEWLPTGRSLRWIHTRLGKTALVRTFPAAFPLFALDRIWVSPAAALVKVSRVRTPLTRIASDHLPLKGVIQSPAFAPPPLL
;
A
#
# COMPACT_ATOMS: atom_id res chain seq x y z
N MET A 1 -1.43 -2.61 -6.88
CA MET A 1 -2.05 -3.01 -5.59
C MET A 1 -2.26 -4.51 -5.62
N SER A 2 -1.92 -5.21 -4.55
CA SER A 2 -2.23 -6.64 -4.43
C SER A 2 -2.23 -7.02 -2.95
N ASP A 3 -3.17 -7.90 -2.61
CA ASP A 3 -3.06 -8.78 -1.45
C ASP A 3 -2.11 -9.90 -1.85
N PHE A 4 -0.85 -9.79 -1.40
CA PHE A 4 0.17 -10.80 -1.68
C PHE A 4 0.07 -12.00 -0.73
N ASN A 5 -0.76 -11.88 0.31
CA ASN A 5 -0.90 -12.81 1.43
C ASN A 5 0.45 -13.39 1.90
N GLU A 6 1.50 -12.56 1.84
CA GLU A 6 2.86 -12.97 2.15
C GLU A 6 3.09 -12.75 3.64
N TRP A 7 3.00 -13.86 4.38
CA TRP A 7 3.11 -13.91 5.83
C TRP A 7 4.53 -13.63 6.31
N LEU A 8 5.54 -13.94 5.49
CA LEU A 8 6.95 -13.77 5.85
C LEU A 8 7.46 -12.41 5.35
N PRO A 9 7.93 -11.52 6.25
CA PRO A 9 8.53 -10.24 5.85
C PRO A 9 9.74 -10.37 4.90
N THR A 10 10.32 -11.57 4.82
CA THR A 10 11.47 -11.94 3.98
C THR A 10 11.11 -12.89 2.83
N GLY A 11 9.82 -13.09 2.55
CA GLY A 11 9.35 -13.90 1.44
C GLY A 11 9.98 -13.46 0.10
N ARG A 12 10.26 -14.43 -0.77
CA ARG A 12 10.96 -14.19 -2.04
C ARG A 12 10.23 -13.17 -2.92
N SER A 13 8.89 -13.23 -2.93
CA SER A 13 8.01 -12.31 -3.67
C SER A 13 8.20 -10.87 -3.18
N LEU A 14 8.14 -10.67 -1.86
CA LEU A 14 8.31 -9.37 -1.21
C LEU A 14 9.68 -8.78 -1.46
N ARG A 15 10.72 -9.62 -1.40
CA ARG A 15 12.10 -9.21 -1.67
C ARG A 15 12.26 -8.71 -3.10
N TRP A 16 11.68 -9.42 -4.08
CA TRP A 16 11.75 -9.01 -5.48
C TRP A 16 11.03 -7.68 -5.73
N ILE A 17 9.85 -7.48 -5.15
CA ILE A 17 9.12 -6.21 -5.25
C ILE A 17 9.92 -5.08 -4.60
N HIS A 18 10.49 -5.30 -3.40
CA HIS A 18 11.33 -4.31 -2.73
C HIS A 18 12.58 -3.95 -3.53
N THR A 19 13.19 -4.90 -4.24
CA THR A 19 14.34 -4.58 -5.10
C THR A 19 13.96 -3.69 -6.29
N ARG A 20 12.72 -3.76 -6.77
CA ARG A 20 12.28 -3.03 -7.96
C ARG A 20 11.58 -1.70 -7.66
N LEU A 21 10.79 -1.65 -6.58
CA LEU A 21 9.93 -0.51 -6.23
C LEU A 21 10.26 0.11 -4.87
N GLY A 22 11.29 -0.40 -4.18
CA GLY A 22 11.64 0.03 -2.83
C GLY A 22 10.72 -0.55 -1.75
N LYS A 23 11.03 -0.21 -0.50
CA LYS A 23 10.19 -0.56 0.66
C LYS A 23 9.00 0.39 0.75
N THR A 24 7.88 -0.11 1.27
CA THR A 24 6.68 0.69 1.55
C THR A 24 6.36 0.66 3.05
N ALA A 25 5.52 1.60 3.49
CA ALA A 25 5.07 1.68 4.87
C ALA A 25 4.28 0.42 5.27
N LEU A 26 4.54 -0.09 6.48
CA LEU A 26 3.83 -1.22 7.06
C LEU A 26 2.60 -0.71 7.82
N VAL A 27 1.40 -0.94 7.27
CA VAL A 27 0.14 -0.58 7.93
C VAL A 27 -0.62 -1.86 8.27
N ARG A 28 -0.91 -2.07 9.56
CA ARG A 28 -1.69 -3.23 10.00
C ARG A 28 -3.15 -3.11 9.58
N THR A 29 -3.60 -4.06 8.79
CA THR A 29 -4.94 -4.14 8.20
C THR A 29 -5.67 -5.45 8.57
N PHE A 30 -4.94 -6.52 8.90
CA PHE A 30 -5.49 -7.83 9.20
C PHE A 30 -5.18 -8.30 10.63
N PRO A 31 -6.10 -8.99 11.34
CA PRO A 31 -7.54 -9.06 11.05
C PRO A 31 -8.25 -7.73 11.34
N ALA A 32 -9.33 -7.43 10.62
CA ALA A 32 -9.98 -6.12 10.66
C ALA A 32 -10.52 -5.74 12.05
N ALA A 33 -10.97 -6.73 12.82
CA ALA A 33 -11.43 -6.56 14.19
C ALA A 33 -10.31 -6.05 15.12
N PHE A 34 -9.10 -6.61 14.98
CA PHE A 34 -7.92 -6.26 15.78
C PHE A 34 -6.65 -6.33 14.91
N PRO A 35 -6.28 -5.23 14.21
CA PRO A 35 -5.24 -5.28 13.19
C PRO A 35 -3.85 -5.53 13.76
N LEU A 36 -3.30 -6.71 13.48
CA LEU A 36 -2.00 -7.22 13.96
C LEU A 36 -0.95 -7.28 12.85
N PHE A 37 -1.37 -7.62 11.64
CA PHE A 37 -0.52 -7.93 10.50
C PHE A 37 -0.69 -6.91 9.38
N ALA A 38 0.42 -6.57 8.72
CA ALA A 38 0.51 -5.66 7.58
C ALA A 38 0.73 -6.46 6.29
N LEU A 39 -0.27 -7.28 5.93
CA LEU A 39 -0.25 -8.11 4.74
C LEU A 39 -0.47 -7.27 3.48
N ASP A 40 -1.33 -6.25 3.58
CA ASP A 40 -1.63 -5.33 2.48
C ASP A 40 -0.55 -4.26 2.32
N ARG A 41 -0.19 -3.97 1.06
CA ARG A 41 0.89 -3.05 0.71
C ARG A 41 0.58 -2.27 -0.57
N ILE A 42 1.03 -1.01 -0.62
CA ILE A 42 0.95 -0.14 -1.81
C ILE A 42 2.37 0.25 -2.21
N TRP A 43 2.70 0.06 -3.48
CA TRP A 43 3.91 0.60 -4.10
C TRP A 43 3.54 1.50 -5.26
N VAL A 44 4.38 2.50 -5.50
CA VAL A 44 4.30 3.40 -6.65
C VAL A 44 5.72 3.64 -7.18
N SER A 45 5.82 4.08 -8.43
CA SER A 45 7.08 4.48 -9.04
C SER A 45 6.94 5.89 -9.64
N PRO A 46 7.81 6.85 -9.29
CA PRO A 46 8.88 6.74 -8.29
C PRO A 46 8.32 6.59 -6.87
N ALA A 47 9.02 5.87 -5.98
CA ALA A 47 8.54 5.58 -4.62
C ALA A 47 8.17 6.84 -3.82
N ALA A 48 8.88 7.95 -4.06
CA ALA A 48 8.63 9.26 -3.46
C ALA A 48 7.24 9.84 -3.79
N ALA A 49 6.56 9.35 -4.83
CA ALA A 49 5.21 9.77 -5.17
C ALA A 49 4.17 9.32 -4.12
N LEU A 50 4.47 8.34 -3.26
CA LEU A 50 3.55 7.90 -2.21
C LEU A 50 3.67 8.78 -0.97
N VAL A 51 2.87 9.84 -0.93
CA VAL A 51 2.95 10.85 0.14
C VAL A 51 2.30 10.40 1.45
N LYS A 52 1.31 9.51 1.40
CA LYS A 52 0.67 8.97 2.62
C LYS A 52 0.12 7.58 2.41
N VAL A 53 0.26 6.73 3.42
CA VAL A 53 -0.41 5.41 3.50
C VAL A 53 -1.12 5.32 4.83
N SER A 54 -2.38 4.90 4.82
CA SER A 54 -3.18 4.75 6.03
C SER A 54 -4.28 3.71 5.83
N ARG A 55 -4.75 3.09 6.90
CA ARG A 55 -5.94 2.23 6.85
C ARG A 55 -7.22 3.05 7.06
N VAL A 56 -8.32 2.60 6.47
CA VAL A 56 -9.66 3.13 6.75
C VAL A 56 -10.33 2.24 7.79
N ARG A 57 -10.51 2.75 9.02
CA ARG A 57 -11.12 2.01 10.12
C ARG A 57 -12.43 2.68 10.55
N THR A 58 -13.55 2.10 10.13
CA THR A 58 -14.91 2.49 10.52
C THR A 58 -15.67 1.23 10.96
N PRO A 59 -16.84 1.35 11.60
CA PRO A 59 -17.68 0.19 11.89
C PRO A 59 -17.99 -0.65 10.64
N LEU A 60 -18.28 0.01 9.51
CA LEU A 60 -18.56 -0.65 8.24
C LEU A 60 -17.34 -1.43 7.72
N THR A 61 -16.14 -0.83 7.73
CA THR A 61 -14.95 -1.54 7.21
C THR A 61 -14.51 -2.72 8.06
N ARG A 62 -14.94 -2.80 9.33
CA ARG A 62 -14.68 -3.95 10.21
C ARG A 62 -15.56 -5.16 9.95
N ILE A 63 -16.73 -4.96 9.35
CA ILE A 63 -17.70 -6.02 9.05
C ILE A 63 -17.72 -6.39 7.56
N ALA A 64 -17.29 -5.45 6.69
CA ALA A 64 -17.31 -5.65 5.25
C ALA A 64 -16.18 -6.56 4.74
N SER A 65 -15.10 -6.73 5.50
CA SER A 65 -13.96 -7.59 5.17
C SER A 65 -13.19 -7.96 6.44
N ASP A 66 -12.46 -9.07 6.37
CA ASP A 66 -11.45 -9.48 7.34
C ASP A 66 -10.15 -8.65 7.26
N HIS A 67 -9.98 -7.83 6.23
CA HIS A 67 -8.93 -6.82 6.09
C HIS A 67 -9.50 -5.39 6.13
N LEU A 68 -8.82 -4.47 6.83
CA LEU A 68 -9.14 -3.04 6.73
C LEU A 68 -8.64 -2.47 5.39
N PRO A 69 -9.43 -1.65 4.67
CA PRO A 69 -8.99 -1.04 3.42
C PRO A 69 -7.73 -0.18 3.61
N LEU A 70 -6.75 -0.38 2.72
CA LEU A 70 -5.53 0.41 2.67
C LEU A 70 -5.70 1.58 1.68
N LYS A 71 -5.49 2.81 2.15
CA LYS A 71 -5.58 4.05 1.37
C LYS A 71 -4.19 4.64 1.18
N GLY A 72 -3.78 4.79 -0.08
CA GLY A 72 -2.62 5.56 -0.51
C GLY A 72 -3.03 6.95 -1.02
N VAL A 73 -2.28 7.98 -0.69
CA VAL A 73 -2.33 9.29 -1.34
C VAL A 73 -1.07 9.40 -2.17
N ILE A 74 -1.23 9.69 -3.45
CA ILE A 74 -0.12 9.87 -4.39
C ILE A 74 -0.03 11.32 -4.82
N GLN A 75 1.20 11.81 -4.96
CA GLN A 75 1.49 13.06 -5.64
C GLN A 75 1.96 12.71 -7.04
N SER A 76 1.14 13.00 -8.05
CA SER A 76 1.62 12.98 -9.43
C SER A 76 2.52 14.17 -9.65
N PRO A 77 3.58 14.07 -10.48
CA PRO A 77 4.21 15.27 -11.00
C PRO A 77 3.14 16.15 -11.67
N ALA A 78 3.32 17.47 -11.60
CA ALA A 78 2.48 18.38 -12.37
C ALA A 78 2.52 17.94 -13.83
N PHE A 79 1.35 17.85 -14.48
CA PHE A 79 1.29 17.65 -15.91
C PHE A 79 1.92 18.89 -16.56
N ALA A 80 3.17 18.78 -17.00
CA ALA A 80 3.75 19.76 -17.90
C ALA A 80 3.15 19.46 -19.28
N PRO A 81 2.30 20.34 -19.85
CA PRO A 81 1.90 20.16 -21.24
C PRO A 81 3.16 20.13 -22.12
N PRO A 82 3.20 19.30 -23.18
CA PRO A 82 4.33 19.30 -24.09
C PRO A 82 4.54 20.72 -24.65
N PRO A 83 5.80 21.14 -24.90
CA PRO A 83 6.05 22.44 -25.52
C PRO A 83 5.33 22.49 -26.86
N LEU A 84 4.61 23.59 -27.11
CA LEU A 84 4.06 23.86 -28.43
C LEU A 84 5.23 24.06 -29.39
N LEU A 85 5.30 23.21 -30.42
CA LEU A 85 6.21 23.40 -31.57
C LEU A 85 5.78 24.62 -32.39
#